data_AF-A0A9E7SXI7-F1
#
_entry.id   AF-A0A9E7SXI7-F1
#
_cell.length_a   1.000
_cell.length_b   1.000
_cell.length_c   1.000
_cell.angle_alpha   90.00
_cell.angle_beta   90.00
_cell.angle_gamma   90.00
#
_symmetry.space_group_name_H-M   'P 1'
#
loop_
_entity.id
_entity.type
_entity.pdbx_description
1 polymer ?
#
loop_
_entity_poly.entity_id
_entity_poly.type
_entity_poly.pdbx_seq_one_letter_code
_entity_poly.pdbx_strand_id
1 'polypeptide(L)'
;MDAAPNRRRVLQATGVAGLASLAGCSQLRSQDDSPADGNETNDTGDSNDTEYSNKEPTIDPEDGIAAVVEPSEEGQAELASLQQELGTKIQDDEISQQEAQAQLQQRQLELTIEAVTDFESYAADADGLSVAGSIGEYGLLLLDGDDDPLVATLEDDAVSALLPGGRFAEVQSQQAQQGQQGQQDQQDQQENSS
;
A
#
# COMPACT_ATOMS: atom_id res chain seq x y z
N MET A 1 28.62 8.68 49.00
CA MET A 1 27.30 9.10 48.52
C MET A 1 27.46 10.19 47.47
N ASP A 2 27.68 9.68 46.27
CA ASP A 2 27.21 10.11 44.95
C ASP A 2 26.63 11.52 44.76
N ALA A 3 27.22 12.18 43.77
CA ALA A 3 26.86 13.49 43.24
C ALA A 3 25.49 13.48 42.55
N ALA A 4 24.69 14.53 42.77
CA ALA A 4 23.49 14.80 42.00
C ALA A 4 23.82 15.69 40.78
N PRO A 5 23.67 15.22 39.53
CA PRO A 5 23.78 16.09 38.37
C PRO A 5 22.42 16.71 38.02
N ASN A 6 22.33 18.01 38.25
CA ASN A 6 21.29 18.91 37.77
C ASN A 6 21.45 19.08 36.24
N ARG A 7 20.46 18.68 35.42
CA ARG A 7 20.50 18.88 33.96
C ARG A 7 19.19 19.47 33.42
N ARG A 8 18.88 20.71 33.82
CA ARG A 8 18.04 21.58 32.98
C ARG A 8 18.84 22.02 31.77
N ARG A 9 18.60 21.40 30.61
CA ARG A 9 19.08 21.92 29.32
C ARG A 9 18.05 22.91 28.78
N VAL A 10 18.45 24.17 28.73
CA VAL A 10 17.71 25.26 28.09
C VAL A 10 17.98 25.17 26.59
N LEU A 11 16.92 24.96 25.80
CA LEU A 11 16.97 25.06 24.35
C LEU A 11 17.15 26.53 23.97
N GLN A 12 18.32 26.88 23.43
CA GLN A 12 18.52 28.15 22.73
C GLN A 12 18.40 27.89 21.23
N ALA A 13 17.22 28.15 20.69
CA ALA A 13 16.98 28.23 19.26
C ALA A 13 17.48 29.60 18.76
N THR A 14 18.54 29.58 17.96
CA THR A 14 19.03 30.79 17.26
C THR A 14 18.97 30.49 15.77
N GLY A 15 18.04 31.16 15.09
CA GLY A 15 17.84 31.02 13.65
C GLY A 15 18.89 31.78 12.85
N VAL A 16 19.37 31.14 11.79
CA VAL A 16 19.98 31.79 10.63
C VAL A 16 19.39 31.12 9.40
N ALA A 17 18.64 31.89 8.62
CA ALA A 17 18.06 31.46 7.36
C ALA A 17 19.18 31.32 6.31
N GLY A 18 19.37 30.12 5.78
CA GLY A 18 20.15 29.85 4.57
C GLY A 18 19.21 29.40 3.46
N LEU A 19 19.13 30.17 2.38
CA LEU A 19 18.44 29.76 1.15
C LEU A 19 19.36 28.80 0.39
N ALA A 20 19.08 27.51 0.45
CA ALA A 20 19.71 26.51 -0.40
C ALA A 20 18.96 26.44 -1.73
N SER A 21 19.59 26.86 -2.81
CA SER A 21 19.11 26.64 -4.18
C SER A 21 19.04 25.13 -4.43
N LEU A 22 17.85 24.65 -4.75
CA LEU A 22 17.62 23.27 -5.15
C LEU A 22 18.15 23.01 -6.56
N ALA A 23 18.61 21.77 -6.71
CA ALA A 23 19.19 21.17 -7.88
C ALA A 23 18.29 21.25 -9.12
N GLY A 24 18.95 21.29 -10.28
CA GLY A 24 18.36 21.09 -11.60
C GLY A 24 19.39 20.56 -12.58
N CYS A 25 20.26 19.64 -12.14
CA CYS A 25 21.09 18.84 -13.05
C CYS A 25 20.25 17.66 -13.56
N SER A 26 19.31 17.94 -14.45
CA SER A 26 18.59 16.94 -15.24
C SER A 26 18.91 17.14 -16.72
N GLN A 27 20.19 17.05 -17.08
CA GLN A 27 20.58 17.12 -18.49
C GLN A 27 21.76 16.21 -18.79
N LEU A 28 21.62 14.94 -18.46
CA LEU A 28 22.37 13.88 -19.10
C LEU A 28 21.45 12.67 -19.28
N ARG A 29 20.44 12.81 -20.16
CA ARG A 29 19.76 11.65 -20.72
C ARG A 29 20.05 11.62 -22.22
N SER A 30 21.09 10.84 -22.51
CA SER A 30 21.26 9.96 -23.65
C SER A 30 20.76 10.48 -24.99
N GLN A 31 21.72 11.05 -25.73
CA GLN A 31 21.77 11.02 -27.17
C GLN A 31 21.89 9.55 -27.61
N ASP A 32 20.82 8.94 -28.11
CA ASP A 32 20.91 7.74 -28.94
C ASP A 32 20.02 7.93 -30.17
N ASP A 33 20.69 7.98 -31.31
CA ASP A 33 20.15 8.19 -32.65
C ASP A 33 20.25 6.83 -33.35
N SER A 34 19.09 6.24 -33.70
CA SER A 34 18.97 5.24 -34.77
C SER A 34 17.49 5.00 -35.13
N PRO A 35 17.08 5.18 -36.41
CA PRO A 35 15.77 4.82 -36.90
C PRO A 35 15.79 3.45 -37.60
N ALA A 36 14.74 2.63 -37.40
CA ALA A 36 14.29 1.56 -38.30
C ALA A 36 13.00 0.96 -37.70
N ASP A 37 11.84 1.23 -38.30
CA ASP A 37 11.18 0.46 -39.36
C ASP A 37 10.23 -0.59 -38.77
N GLY A 38 8.99 -0.56 -39.26
CA GLY A 38 7.81 -1.07 -38.58
C GLY A 38 7.67 -2.59 -38.61
N ASN A 39 6.81 -3.10 -37.73
CA ASN A 39 5.78 -4.05 -38.13
C ASN A 39 4.72 -4.17 -37.02
N GLU A 40 3.48 -4.25 -37.47
CA GLU A 40 2.28 -4.52 -36.70
C GLU A 40 2.39 -5.77 -35.81
N THR A 41 1.95 -5.64 -34.57
CA THR A 41 0.96 -6.51 -33.95
C THR A 41 0.47 -5.78 -32.71
N ASN A 42 -0.74 -5.22 -32.77
CA ASN A 42 -1.52 -4.93 -31.57
C ASN A 42 -1.91 -6.29 -30.97
N ASP A 43 -0.93 -6.94 -30.34
CA ASP A 43 -1.17 -7.90 -29.29
C ASP A 43 -1.76 -7.07 -28.17
N THR A 44 -3.07 -7.23 -27.97
CA THR A 44 -3.80 -6.61 -26.88
C THR A 44 -3.10 -7.06 -25.63
N GLY A 45 -2.31 -6.15 -25.07
CA GLY A 45 -1.54 -6.40 -23.87
C GLY A 45 -2.46 -7.06 -22.86
N ASP A 46 -2.18 -8.34 -22.63
CA ASP A 46 -2.30 -9.01 -21.35
C ASP A 46 -1.80 -8.03 -20.29
N SER A 47 -2.71 -7.14 -19.89
CA SER A 47 -2.57 -6.42 -18.66
C SER A 47 -2.54 -7.54 -17.66
N ASN A 48 -1.36 -7.81 -17.11
CA ASN A 48 -1.22 -8.62 -15.93
C ASN A 48 -2.06 -7.91 -14.88
N ASP A 49 -3.33 -8.30 -14.87
CA ASP A 49 -4.34 -8.03 -13.89
C ASP A 49 -3.91 -8.82 -12.65
N THR A 50 -2.83 -8.35 -12.03
CA THR A 50 -2.85 -8.28 -10.59
C THR A 50 -3.81 -7.15 -10.26
N GLU A 51 -5.13 -7.42 -10.40
CA GLU A 51 -6.16 -6.75 -9.62
C GLU A 51 -5.69 -6.92 -8.16
N TYR A 52 -4.97 -5.93 -7.65
CA TYR A 52 -4.85 -5.73 -6.23
C TYR A 52 -6.30 -5.70 -5.74
N SER A 53 -6.76 -6.71 -4.99
CA SER A 53 -8.18 -6.96 -4.66
C SER A 53 -8.90 -5.70 -4.15
N ASN A 54 -9.35 -4.85 -5.08
CA ASN A 54 -9.88 -3.52 -4.80
C ASN A 54 -11.28 -3.52 -5.38
N LYS A 55 -12.26 -3.75 -4.53
CA LYS A 55 -13.66 -3.84 -4.90
C LYS A 55 -14.33 -2.50 -4.65
N GLU A 56 -14.93 -1.94 -5.70
CA GLU A 56 -15.76 -0.76 -5.57
C GLU A 56 -16.93 -1.01 -4.59
N PRO A 57 -17.24 -0.05 -3.69
CA PRO A 57 -18.26 -0.21 -2.68
C PRO A 57 -19.65 -0.30 -3.33
N THR A 58 -20.42 -1.30 -2.92
CA THR A 58 -21.80 -1.50 -3.39
C THR A 58 -22.84 -0.77 -2.53
N ILE A 59 -22.42 -0.19 -1.41
CA ILE A 59 -23.25 0.61 -0.49
C ILE A 59 -22.59 1.98 -0.25
N ASP A 60 -23.33 2.91 0.37
CA ASP A 60 -22.71 4.13 0.90
C ASP A 60 -21.78 3.76 2.07
N PRO A 61 -20.50 4.17 2.06
CA PRO A 61 -19.59 3.87 3.15
C PRO A 61 -20.05 4.38 4.51
N GLU A 62 -20.88 5.43 4.59
CA GLU A 62 -21.41 5.89 5.87
C GLU A 62 -22.43 4.92 6.50
N ASP A 63 -23.04 4.06 5.68
CA ASP A 63 -24.02 3.05 6.12
C ASP A 63 -23.36 1.73 6.53
N GLY A 64 -22.07 1.52 6.21
CA GLY A 64 -21.31 0.31 6.52
C GLY A 64 -20.30 0.44 7.66
N ILE A 65 -19.61 -0.66 7.94
CA ILE A 65 -18.51 -0.72 8.92
C ILE A 65 -17.21 -0.99 8.18
N ALA A 66 -16.16 -0.21 8.46
CA ALA A 66 -14.85 -0.46 7.91
C ALA A 66 -14.09 -1.47 8.79
N ALA A 67 -13.62 -2.57 8.22
CA ALA A 67 -12.76 -3.53 8.92
C ALA A 67 -11.32 -3.39 8.43
N VAL A 68 -10.37 -3.40 9.37
CA VAL A 68 -8.94 -3.47 9.07
C VAL A 68 -8.50 -4.91 9.24
N VAL A 69 -8.02 -5.51 8.15
CA VAL A 69 -7.39 -6.82 8.15
C VAL A 69 -5.89 -6.70 8.02
N GLU A 70 -5.19 -7.55 8.76
CA GLU A 70 -3.74 -7.67 8.72
C GLU A 70 -3.38 -9.12 8.36
N PRO A 71 -2.15 -9.37 7.87
CA PRO A 71 -1.67 -10.73 7.67
C PRO A 71 -1.88 -11.58 8.93
N SER A 72 -2.40 -12.79 8.74
CA SER A 72 -2.60 -13.76 9.82
C SER A 72 -1.30 -14.06 10.57
N GLU A 73 -1.38 -14.73 11.73
CA GLU A 73 -0.20 -15.16 12.47
C GLU A 73 0.78 -15.96 11.61
N GLU A 74 0.25 -16.77 10.68
CA GLU A 74 1.04 -17.53 9.70
C GLU A 74 1.76 -16.59 8.72
N GLY A 75 1.04 -15.63 8.12
CA GLY A 75 1.65 -14.63 7.24
C GLY A 75 2.71 -13.78 7.94
N GLN A 76 2.50 -13.43 9.21
CA GLN A 76 3.51 -12.74 10.02
C GLN A 76 4.75 -13.61 10.27
N ALA A 77 4.57 -14.91 10.52
CA ALA A 77 5.68 -15.85 10.66
C ALA A 77 6.46 -16.03 9.34
N GLU A 78 5.77 -15.99 8.19
CA GLU A 78 6.41 -15.96 6.87
C GLU A 78 7.26 -14.71 6.67
N LEU A 79 6.76 -13.53 7.03
CA LEU A 79 7.53 -12.29 6.95
C LEU A 79 8.78 -12.34 7.83
N ALA A 80 8.66 -12.88 9.04
CA ALA A 80 9.82 -13.05 9.93
C ALA A 80 10.87 -14.00 9.32
N SER A 81 10.41 -15.08 8.68
CA SER A 81 11.28 -16.05 8.00
C SER A 81 11.97 -15.41 6.78
N LEU A 82 11.23 -14.64 5.99
CA LEU A 82 11.76 -13.89 4.86
C LEU A 82 12.84 -12.90 5.30
N GLN A 83 12.65 -12.16 6.40
CA GLN A 83 13.65 -11.23 6.92
C GLN A 83 14.98 -11.92 7.27
N GLN A 84 14.92 -13.13 7.84
CA GLN A 84 16.11 -13.91 8.14
C GLN A 84 16.82 -14.39 6.87
N GLU A 85 16.05 -14.84 5.89
CA GLU A 85 16.57 -15.26 4.58
C GLU A 85 17.26 -14.09 3.86
N LEU A 86 16.58 -12.94 3.77
CA LEU A 86 17.12 -11.73 3.15
C LEU A 86 18.40 -11.27 3.87
N GLY A 87 18.45 -11.37 5.20
CA GLY A 87 19.65 -11.05 5.97
C GLY A 87 20.85 -11.94 5.62
N THR A 88 20.60 -13.21 5.32
CA THR A 88 21.63 -14.17 4.87
C THR A 88 22.08 -13.83 3.45
N LYS A 89 21.13 -13.61 2.53
CA LYS A 89 21.40 -13.21 1.13
C LYS A 89 22.22 -11.92 1.03
N ILE A 90 21.97 -10.95 1.91
CA ILE A 90 22.78 -9.72 1.99
C ILE A 90 24.21 -10.01 2.47
N GLN A 91 24.39 -10.88 3.47
CA GLN A 91 25.72 -11.24 3.98
C GLN A 91 26.56 -11.99 2.94
N ASP A 92 25.90 -12.80 2.12
CA ASP A 92 26.51 -13.57 1.05
C ASP A 92 26.70 -12.75 -0.24
N ASP A 93 26.37 -11.45 -0.22
CA ASP A 93 26.44 -10.51 -1.35
C ASP A 93 25.57 -10.96 -2.56
N GLU A 94 24.55 -11.79 -2.30
CA GLU A 94 23.62 -12.29 -3.33
C GLU A 94 22.58 -11.23 -3.72
N ILE A 95 22.20 -10.36 -2.79
CA ILE A 95 21.27 -9.26 -3.02
C ILE A 95 21.75 -7.97 -2.34
N SER A 96 21.38 -6.83 -2.91
CA SER A 96 21.59 -5.54 -2.27
C SER A 96 20.58 -5.27 -1.15
N GLN A 97 20.93 -4.32 -0.27
CA GLN A 97 19.99 -3.83 0.76
C GLN A 97 18.72 -3.22 0.14
N GLN A 98 18.83 -2.64 -1.05
CA GLN A 98 17.69 -2.04 -1.75
C GLN A 98 16.76 -3.13 -2.29
N GLU A 99 17.29 -4.18 -2.90
CA GLU A 99 16.50 -5.32 -3.38
C GLU A 99 15.82 -6.07 -2.23
N ALA A 100 16.51 -6.26 -1.09
CA ALA A 100 15.91 -6.85 0.09
C ALA A 100 14.71 -6.05 0.61
N GLN A 101 14.82 -4.72 0.64
CA GLN A 101 13.70 -3.85 1.03
C GLN A 101 12.53 -3.94 0.05
N ALA A 102 12.80 -4.06 -1.25
CA ALA A 102 11.76 -4.21 -2.27
C ALA A 102 11.03 -5.55 -2.12
N GLN A 103 11.76 -6.66 -1.94
CA GLN A 103 11.17 -7.99 -1.72
C GLN A 103 10.31 -8.04 -0.45
N LEU A 104 10.79 -7.44 0.65
CA LEU A 104 10.03 -7.38 1.89
C LEU A 104 8.73 -6.58 1.74
N GLN A 105 8.77 -5.44 1.02
CA GLN A 105 7.58 -4.63 0.75
C GLN A 105 6.58 -5.38 -0.13
N GLN A 106 7.06 -6.05 -1.18
CA GLN A 106 6.22 -6.87 -2.04
C GLN A 106 5.54 -7.98 -1.25
N ARG A 107 6.27 -8.74 -0.43
CA ARG A 107 5.67 -9.85 0.33
C ARG A 107 4.65 -9.37 1.36
N GLN A 108 4.90 -8.22 2.00
CA GLN A 108 3.92 -7.61 2.90
C GLN A 108 2.62 -7.28 2.16
N LEU A 109 2.72 -6.66 0.98
CA LEU A 109 1.55 -6.33 0.17
C LEU A 109 0.78 -7.58 -0.27
N GLU A 110 1.49 -8.60 -0.76
CA GLU A 110 0.88 -9.88 -1.16
C GLU A 110 0.11 -10.53 -0.01
N LEU A 111 0.71 -10.60 1.19
CA LEU A 111 0.07 -11.19 2.36
C LEU A 111 -1.15 -10.39 2.85
N THR A 112 -1.13 -9.07 2.73
CA THR A 112 -2.30 -8.25 3.06
C THR A 112 -3.45 -8.51 2.09
N ILE A 113 -3.16 -8.65 0.79
CA ILE A 113 -4.18 -8.96 -0.23
C ILE A 113 -4.74 -10.37 -0.05
N GLU A 114 -3.88 -11.32 0.33
CA GLU A 114 -4.28 -12.68 0.70
C GLU A 114 -5.25 -12.66 1.90
N ALA A 115 -4.90 -11.93 2.97
CA ALA A 115 -5.79 -11.77 4.14
C ALA A 115 -7.15 -11.17 3.79
N VAL A 116 -7.20 -10.18 2.88
CA VAL A 116 -8.46 -9.62 2.36
C VAL A 116 -9.28 -10.67 1.62
N THR A 117 -8.63 -11.47 0.76
CA THR A 117 -9.28 -12.51 -0.05
C THR A 117 -9.81 -13.65 0.81
N ASP A 118 -9.06 -14.05 1.83
CA ASP A 118 -9.46 -15.05 2.81
C ASP A 118 -10.67 -14.56 3.62
N PHE A 119 -10.64 -13.30 4.07
CA PHE A 119 -11.77 -12.70 4.77
C PHE A 119 -13.01 -12.58 3.88
N GLU A 120 -12.87 -12.20 2.61
CA GLU A 120 -13.99 -12.18 1.65
C GLU A 120 -14.64 -13.55 1.50
N SER A 121 -13.82 -14.61 1.50
CA SER A 121 -14.29 -16.00 1.46
C SER A 121 -15.03 -16.37 2.76
N TYR A 122 -14.47 -16.05 3.92
CA TYR A 122 -15.13 -16.23 5.22
C TYR A 122 -16.49 -15.51 5.28
N ALA A 123 -16.55 -14.25 4.85
CA ALA A 123 -17.77 -13.45 4.86
C ALA A 123 -18.84 -14.01 3.92
N ALA A 124 -18.45 -14.59 2.77
CA ALA A 124 -19.38 -15.23 1.85
C ALA A 124 -20.04 -16.49 2.43
N ASP A 125 -19.38 -17.18 3.35
CA ASP A 125 -19.91 -18.35 4.08
C ASP A 125 -20.73 -17.96 5.33
N ALA A 126 -20.59 -16.73 5.82
CA ALA A 126 -21.29 -16.24 7.01
C ALA A 126 -22.68 -15.66 6.67
N ASP A 127 -23.73 -16.22 7.28
CA ASP A 127 -25.08 -15.68 7.14
C ASP A 127 -25.20 -14.28 7.76
N GLY A 128 -25.72 -13.32 6.99
CA GLY A 128 -25.95 -11.94 7.46
C GLY A 128 -24.70 -11.05 7.47
N LEU A 129 -23.61 -11.49 6.83
CA LEU A 129 -22.40 -10.69 6.62
C LEU A 129 -22.06 -10.66 5.12
N SER A 130 -21.60 -9.51 4.64
CA SER A 130 -21.10 -9.37 3.27
C SER A 130 -20.03 -8.30 3.16
N VAL A 131 -19.10 -8.49 2.23
CA VAL A 131 -18.10 -7.48 1.87
C VAL A 131 -18.66 -6.62 0.74
N ALA A 132 -19.03 -5.39 1.06
CA ALA A 132 -19.58 -4.44 0.11
C ALA A 132 -18.49 -3.75 -0.71
N GLY A 133 -17.27 -3.61 -0.19
CA GLY A 133 -16.11 -3.06 -0.90
C GLY A 133 -14.80 -3.43 -0.22
N SER A 134 -13.68 -3.31 -0.92
CA SER A 134 -12.36 -3.65 -0.38
C SER A 134 -11.28 -2.78 -1.01
N ILE A 135 -10.24 -2.48 -0.25
CA ILE A 135 -9.01 -1.83 -0.68
C ILE A 135 -7.85 -2.73 -0.26
N GLY A 136 -7.57 -3.74 -1.08
CA GLY A 136 -6.65 -4.84 -0.79
C GLY A 136 -5.28 -4.39 -0.30
N GLU A 137 -4.71 -3.38 -0.93
CA GLU A 137 -3.36 -2.87 -0.62
C GLU A 137 -3.22 -2.33 0.81
N TYR A 138 -4.34 -1.90 1.40
CA TYR A 138 -4.40 -1.31 2.73
C TYR A 138 -5.07 -2.24 3.75
N GLY A 139 -5.46 -3.46 3.33
CA GLY A 139 -6.19 -4.38 4.19
C GLY A 139 -7.51 -3.78 4.70
N LEU A 140 -8.19 -2.95 3.91
CA LEU A 140 -9.37 -2.24 4.37
C LEU A 140 -10.61 -2.75 3.65
N LEU A 141 -11.58 -3.29 4.40
CA LEU A 141 -12.86 -3.77 3.86
C LEU A 141 -14.00 -2.88 4.33
N LEU A 142 -15.02 -2.72 3.48
CA LEU A 142 -16.32 -2.17 3.86
C LEU A 142 -17.30 -3.32 4.00
N LEU A 143 -17.79 -3.52 5.22
CA LEU A 143 -18.71 -4.59 5.58
C LEU A 143 -20.14 -4.06 5.64
N ASP A 144 -21.06 -4.90 5.19
CA ASP A 144 -22.51 -4.72 5.31
C ASP A 144 -23.10 -6.00 5.93
N GLY A 145 -23.96 -5.84 6.94
CA GLY A 145 -24.51 -6.99 7.65
C GLY A 145 -25.23 -6.64 8.94
N ASP A 146 -25.72 -7.68 9.61
CA ASP A 146 -26.34 -7.59 10.93
C ASP A 146 -25.28 -7.32 12.03
N ASP A 147 -25.70 -6.74 13.16
CA ASP A 147 -24.79 -6.35 14.25
C ASP A 147 -24.01 -7.54 14.84
N ASP A 148 -24.69 -8.67 15.07
CA ASP A 148 -24.10 -9.86 15.68
C ASP A 148 -22.97 -10.47 14.83
N PRO A 149 -23.16 -10.79 13.53
CA PRO A 149 -22.08 -11.32 12.70
C PRO A 149 -20.97 -10.29 12.45
N LEU A 150 -21.28 -8.99 12.38
CA LEU A 150 -20.26 -7.95 12.28
C LEU A 150 -19.33 -7.93 13.50
N VAL A 151 -19.87 -8.01 14.71
CA VAL A 151 -19.04 -8.05 15.93
C VAL A 151 -18.26 -9.36 16.04
N ALA A 152 -18.84 -10.47 15.58
CA ALA A 152 -18.16 -11.78 15.55
C ALA A 152 -16.91 -11.78 14.67
N THR A 153 -16.79 -10.86 13.69
CA THR A 153 -15.57 -10.72 12.88
C THR A 153 -14.34 -10.40 13.71
N LEU A 154 -14.48 -9.76 14.88
CA LEU A 154 -13.34 -9.49 15.79
C LEU A 154 -12.79 -10.75 16.46
N GLU A 155 -13.48 -11.89 16.34
CA GLU A 155 -12.98 -13.18 16.78
C GLU A 155 -12.05 -13.83 15.74
N ASP A 156 -12.04 -13.30 14.50
CA ASP A 156 -11.09 -13.70 13.46
C ASP A 156 -9.73 -13.02 13.70
N ASP A 157 -8.66 -13.81 13.72
CA ASP A 157 -7.31 -13.33 14.02
C ASP A 157 -6.75 -12.36 12.96
N ALA A 158 -7.31 -12.33 11.74
CA ALA A 158 -6.92 -11.38 10.71
C ALA A 158 -7.55 -10.00 10.92
N VAL A 159 -8.69 -9.89 11.62
CA VAL A 159 -9.38 -8.61 11.83
C VAL A 159 -8.80 -7.89 13.06
N SER A 160 -8.06 -6.82 12.81
CA SER A 160 -7.42 -6.03 13.88
C SER A 160 -8.33 -4.96 14.47
N ALA A 161 -9.27 -4.42 13.68
CA ALA A 161 -10.16 -3.36 14.13
C ALA A 161 -11.45 -3.25 13.29
N LEU A 162 -12.52 -2.81 13.95
CA LEU A 162 -13.73 -2.28 13.31
C LEU A 162 -13.81 -0.76 13.53
N LEU A 163 -14.06 -0.04 12.45
CA LEU A 163 -14.06 1.42 12.37
C LEU A 163 -15.36 1.91 11.72
N PRO A 164 -15.75 3.18 11.93
CA PRO A 164 -16.84 3.77 11.17
C PRO A 164 -16.57 3.69 9.67
N GLY A 165 -17.55 3.30 8.86
CA GLY A 165 -17.36 3.10 7.41
C GLY A 165 -16.92 4.36 6.64
N GLY A 166 -17.16 5.56 7.19
CA GLY A 166 -16.56 6.80 6.67
C GLY A 166 -15.03 6.77 6.54
N ARG A 167 -14.33 5.93 7.32
CA ARG A 167 -12.88 5.69 7.15
C ARG A 167 -12.54 5.07 5.79
N PHE A 168 -13.38 4.18 5.28
CA PHE A 168 -13.23 3.60 3.95
C PHE A 168 -13.34 4.68 2.87
N ALA A 169 -14.36 5.55 2.96
CA ALA A 169 -14.54 6.66 2.02
C ALA A 169 -13.35 7.64 1.98
N GLU A 170 -12.75 7.93 3.14
CA GLU A 170 -11.57 8.79 3.22
C GLU A 170 -10.38 8.20 2.45
N VAL A 171 -10.13 6.90 2.57
CA VAL A 171 -9.03 6.22 1.86
C VAL A 171 -9.32 6.12 0.37
N GLN A 172 -10.54 5.71 0.00
CA GLN A 172 -10.97 5.65 -1.40
C GLN A 172 -10.82 7.01 -2.11
N SER A 173 -11.23 8.10 -1.46
CA SER A 173 -11.13 9.45 -2.01
C SER A 173 -9.69 9.87 -2.28
N GLN A 174 -8.72 9.40 -1.47
CA GLN A 174 -7.30 9.65 -1.67
C GLN A 174 -6.75 8.86 -2.86
N GLN A 175 -7.21 7.62 -3.09
CA GLN A 175 -6.82 6.84 -4.27
C GLN A 175 -7.33 7.49 -5.56
N ALA A 176 -8.59 7.91 -5.58
CA ALA A 176 -9.19 8.57 -6.74
C ALA A 176 -8.43 9.85 -7.14
N GLN A 177 -7.87 10.59 -6.16
CA GLN A 177 -7.07 11.78 -6.42
C GLN A 177 -5.68 11.45 -7.01
N GLN A 178 -5.03 10.39 -6.54
CA GLN A 178 -3.74 9.94 -7.06
C GLN A 178 -3.85 9.39 -8.48
N GLY A 179 -4.91 8.63 -8.77
CA GLY A 179 -5.19 8.15 -10.13
C GLY A 179 -5.43 9.28 -11.14
N GLN A 180 -6.09 10.37 -10.73
CA GLN A 180 -6.34 11.53 -11.58
C GLN A 180 -5.07 12.35 -11.88
N GLN A 181 -4.14 12.46 -10.93
CA GLN A 181 -2.86 13.15 -11.16
C GLN A 181 -1.99 12.40 -12.17
N GLY A 182 -1.88 11.08 -12.04
CA GLY A 182 -1.13 10.26 -13.01
C GLY A 182 -1.72 10.28 -14.43
N GLN A 183 -3.03 10.51 -14.58
CA GLN A 183 -3.68 10.62 -15.89
C GLN A 183 -3.50 12.00 -16.55
N GLN A 184 -3.30 13.06 -15.75
CA GLN A 184 -2.99 14.41 -16.25
C GLN A 184 -1.54 14.48 -16.75
N ASP A 185 -0.58 13.93 -15.99
CA ASP A 185 0.84 13.86 -16.39
C ASP A 185 1.05 13.05 -17.69
N GLN A 186 0.19 12.07 -17.98
CA GLN A 186 0.22 11.29 -19.22
C GLN A 186 -0.38 12.04 -20.42
N GLN A 187 -1.36 12.92 -20.19
CA GLN A 187 -1.93 13.76 -21.24
C GLN A 187 -0.98 14.90 -21.61
N ASP A 188 -0.36 15.55 -20.62
CA ASP A 188 0.61 16.62 -20.85
C ASP A 188 1.88 16.13 -21.59
N GLN A 189 2.29 14.88 -21.35
CA GLN A 189 3.41 14.27 -22.10
C GLN A 189 3.06 13.91 -23.55
N GLN A 190 1.79 13.62 -23.84
CA GLN A 190 1.32 13.37 -25.21
C GLN A 190 1.16 14.68 -26.00
N GLU A 191 0.68 15.75 -25.36
CA GLU A 191 0.53 17.07 -26.00
C GLU A 191 1.89 17.76 -26.25
N ASN A 192 2.89 17.54 -25.40
CA ASN A 192 4.24 18.10 -25.59
C ASN A 192 5.14 17.27 -26.54
N SER A 193 4.60 16.16 -27.10
CA SER A 193 5.27 15.31 -28.10
C SER A 193 4.70 15.49 -29.53
N SER A 194 3.75 16.40 -29.73
CA SER A 194 3.18 16.78 -31.05
C SER A 194 3.66 18.16 -31.52
#